data_AF-A0A7S4IT48-F1
#
_entry.id   AF-A0A7S4IT48-F1
#
_cell.length_a   1.000
_cell.length_b   1.000
_cell.length_c   1.000
_cell.angle_alpha   90.00
_cell.angle_beta   90.00
_cell.angle_gamma   90.00
#
_symmetry.space_group_name_H-M   'P 1'
#
loop_
_entity.id
_entity.type
_entity.pdbx_description
1 polymer ?
#
loop_
_entity_poly.entity_id
_entity_poly.type
_entity_poly.pdbx_seq_one_letter_code
_entity_poly.pdbx_strand_id
1 'polypeptide(L)'
;RISVHASDFKPEDNRAINHLLVALQSNMHVQSRSLMTNDIWLKDSIHVFKFPCSTRSIPSGEHWRWNQTRAKKEVYLEKYQAQVLLTKLITRKSAPDHRAPAFKLWQFNVTFISPHKEPIVVFWCERGRENDLEAAARPADLDPLFQPQPNKAEISYICN
;
A
#
# COMPACT_ATOMS: atom_id res chain seq x y z
N ARG A 1 -13.50 20.68 -17.64
CA ARG A 1 -13.06 21.49 -16.48
C ARG A 1 -13.58 20.82 -15.21
N ILE A 2 -12.73 20.07 -14.51
CA ILE A 2 -12.89 19.79 -13.08
C ILE A 2 -11.51 20.06 -12.48
N SER A 3 -11.32 21.32 -12.07
CA SER A 3 -10.20 21.75 -11.25
C SER A 3 -10.52 21.33 -9.83
N VAL A 4 -9.94 20.22 -9.37
CA VAL A 4 -10.18 19.73 -8.01
C VAL A 4 -9.34 20.59 -7.07
N HIS A 5 -10.00 21.44 -6.30
CA HIS A 5 -9.33 22.24 -5.28
C HIS A 5 -8.93 21.31 -4.13
N ALA A 6 -7.73 21.50 -3.58
CA ALA A 6 -7.15 20.66 -2.53
C ALA A 6 -8.02 20.50 -1.26
N SER A 7 -9.06 21.34 -1.11
CA SER A 7 -10.07 21.31 -0.06
C SER A 7 -11.00 20.10 -0.09
N ASP A 8 -11.12 19.39 -1.21
CA ASP A 8 -12.09 18.28 -1.38
C ASP A 8 -11.53 16.90 -0.98
N PHE A 9 -10.24 16.86 -0.64
CA PHE A 9 -9.53 15.64 -0.31
C PHE A 9 -9.33 15.49 1.19
N LYS A 10 -9.45 14.25 1.69
CA LYS A 10 -9.08 13.96 3.08
C LYS A 10 -7.56 14.08 3.21
N PRO A 11 -7.03 14.34 4.41
CA PRO A 11 -5.59 14.37 4.64
C PRO A 11 -4.85 13.13 4.11
N GLU A 12 -5.46 11.95 4.20
CA GLU A 12 -4.89 10.71 3.66
C GLU A 12 -4.78 10.70 2.13
N ASP A 13 -5.75 11.28 1.42
CA ASP A 13 -5.73 11.34 -0.04
C ASP A 13 -4.69 12.36 -0.51
N ASN A 14 -4.61 13.52 0.16
CA ASN A 14 -3.60 14.53 -0.13
C ASN A 14 -2.18 13.98 0.06
N ARG A 15 -1.95 13.20 1.12
CA ARG A 15 -0.67 12.49 1.31
C ARG A 15 -0.39 11.54 0.15
N ALA A 16 -1.37 10.73 -0.26
CA ALA A 16 -1.22 9.81 -1.39
C ALA A 16 -0.89 10.55 -2.71
N ILE A 17 -1.56 11.67 -2.98
CA ILE A 17 -1.27 12.53 -4.14
C ILE A 17 0.17 13.06 -4.07
N ASN A 18 0.65 13.48 -2.90
CA ASN A 18 2.03 13.97 -2.77
C ASN A 18 3.07 12.90 -3.12
N HIS A 19 2.87 11.65 -2.68
CA HIS A 19 3.76 10.55 -3.08
C HIS A 19 3.75 10.30 -4.59
N LEU A 20 2.57 10.37 -5.23
CA LEU A 20 2.47 10.29 -6.68
C LEU A 20 3.23 11.44 -7.36
N LEU A 21 3.08 12.67 -6.86
CA LEU A 21 3.75 13.84 -7.44
C LEU A 21 5.27 13.70 -7.36
N VAL A 22 5.81 13.19 -6.24
CA VAL A 22 7.23 12.88 -6.11
C VAL A 22 7.64 11.84 -7.13
N ALA A 23 6.91 10.72 -7.24
CA ALA A 23 7.20 9.66 -8.21
C ALA A 23 7.28 10.16 -9.66
N LEU A 24 6.35 11.05 -10.05
CA LEU A 24 6.30 11.66 -11.38
C LEU A 24 7.45 12.64 -11.62
N GLN A 25 8.03 13.25 -10.58
CA GLN A 25 9.19 14.14 -10.69
C GLN A 25 10.51 13.37 -10.79
N SER A 26 10.61 12.23 -10.11
CA SER A 26 11.85 11.47 -9.98
C SER A 26 12.28 10.71 -11.23
N ASN A 27 11.58 10.84 -12.37
CA ASN A 27 11.82 10.05 -13.59
C ASN A 27 11.97 8.55 -13.31
N MET A 28 11.15 8.01 -12.40
CA MET A 28 11.23 6.60 -12.03
C MET A 28 11.07 5.69 -13.26
N HIS A 29 11.85 4.61 -13.28
CA HIS A 29 11.82 3.66 -14.40
C HIS A 29 10.47 2.95 -14.47
N VAL A 30 9.81 3.04 -15.63
CA VAL A 30 8.54 2.36 -15.88
C VAL A 30 8.81 0.89 -16.16
N GLN A 31 8.33 0.02 -15.27
CA GLN A 31 8.51 -1.41 -15.35
C GLN A 31 7.40 -2.08 -16.18
N SER A 32 7.71 -3.25 -16.74
CA SER A 32 6.67 -4.13 -17.28
C SER A 32 5.84 -4.72 -16.15
N ARG A 33 4.53 -4.89 -16.38
CA ARG A 33 3.62 -5.57 -15.45
C ARG A 33 4.07 -6.98 -15.08
N SER A 34 4.75 -7.68 -15.99
CA SER A 34 5.26 -9.04 -15.73
C SER A 34 6.32 -9.08 -14.62
N LEU A 35 6.89 -7.93 -14.25
CA LEU A 35 7.90 -7.79 -13.20
C LEU A 35 7.31 -7.39 -11.84
N MET A 36 5.98 -7.45 -11.68
CA MET A 36 5.36 -7.11 -10.39
C MET A 36 5.66 -8.20 -9.36
N THR A 37 6.60 -7.91 -8.45
CA THR A 37 7.03 -8.82 -7.37
C THR A 37 6.37 -8.47 -6.04
N ASN A 38 6.63 -9.27 -5.02
CA ASN A 38 6.18 -9.03 -3.64
C ASN A 38 6.80 -7.78 -3.01
N ASP A 39 7.76 -7.13 -3.67
CA ASP A 39 8.39 -5.88 -3.18
C ASP A 39 7.42 -4.70 -3.20
N ILE A 40 6.31 -4.82 -3.94
CA ILE A 40 5.17 -3.88 -3.86
C ILE A 40 4.53 -3.85 -2.46
N TRP A 41 4.82 -4.84 -1.61
CA TRP A 41 4.36 -4.87 -0.22
C TRP A 41 5.32 -4.16 0.73
N LEU A 42 6.49 -3.72 0.29
CA LEU A 42 7.44 -3.00 1.15
C LEU A 42 6.87 -1.63 1.47
N LYS A 43 6.85 -1.30 2.76
CA LYS A 43 6.39 0.01 3.24
C LYS A 43 7.16 1.13 2.58
N ASP A 44 6.44 2.21 2.24
CA ASP A 44 6.90 3.40 1.56
C ASP A 44 7.55 3.18 0.19
N SER A 45 7.52 1.95 -0.34
CA SER A 45 7.95 1.67 -1.70
C SER A 45 6.99 2.28 -2.72
N ILE A 46 7.57 2.77 -3.81
CA ILE A 46 6.85 3.29 -4.98
C ILE A 46 7.28 2.47 -6.18
N HIS A 47 6.30 2.01 -6.95
CA HIS A 47 6.52 1.21 -8.15
C HIS A 47 5.71 1.79 -9.31
N VAL A 48 6.31 1.88 -10.49
CA VAL A 48 5.68 2.45 -11.69
C VAL A 48 5.65 1.39 -12.77
N PHE A 49 4.46 1.12 -13.30
CA PHE A 49 4.23 0.09 -14.32
C PHE A 49 3.50 0.66 -15.54
N LYS A 50 3.64 -0.03 -16.67
CA LYS A 50 2.79 0.22 -17.85
C LYS A 50 1.32 -0.16 -17.57
N PHE A 51 0.38 0.65 -18.05
CA PHE A 51 -1.06 0.34 -18.02
C PHE A 51 -1.42 -0.72 -19.09
N PRO A 52 -2.44 -1.58 -18.89
CA PRO A 52 -3.29 -1.73 -17.70
C PRO A 52 -2.73 -2.67 -16.63
N CYS A 53 -2.83 -2.25 -15.36
CA CYS A 53 -2.67 -3.12 -14.20
C CYS A 53 -4.01 -3.33 -13.50
N SER A 54 -4.45 -4.59 -13.42
CA SER A 54 -5.66 -4.96 -12.68
C SER A 54 -5.33 -5.26 -11.23
N THR A 55 -6.26 -5.03 -10.29
CA THR A 55 -6.05 -5.45 -8.88
C THR A 55 -5.73 -6.94 -8.73
N ARG A 56 -6.23 -7.79 -9.63
CA ARG A 56 -5.94 -9.24 -9.63
C ARG A 56 -4.48 -9.59 -9.98
N SER A 57 -3.75 -8.68 -10.62
CA SER A 57 -2.33 -8.92 -10.92
C SER A 57 -1.39 -8.48 -9.82
N ILE A 58 -1.92 -7.83 -8.78
CA ILE A 58 -1.11 -7.44 -7.63
C ILE A 58 -0.85 -8.71 -6.82
N PRO A 59 0.42 -9.08 -6.58
CA PRO A 59 0.76 -10.23 -5.76
C PRO A 59 0.03 -10.17 -4.43
N SER A 60 -0.54 -11.30 -4.03
CA SER A 60 -1.20 -11.50 -2.75
C SER A 60 -0.53 -12.66 -2.02
N GLY A 61 -0.66 -12.73 -0.70
CA GLY A 61 -0.21 -13.90 0.05
C GLY A 61 -1.22 -15.04 0.02
N GLU A 62 -0.86 -16.15 0.67
CA GLU A 62 -1.64 -17.39 0.65
C GLU A 62 -3.06 -17.24 1.22
N HIS A 63 -3.20 -16.52 2.33
CA HIS A 63 -4.46 -16.42 3.08
C HIS A 63 -5.11 -15.04 3.07
N TRP A 64 -4.70 -14.18 2.14
CA TRP A 64 -5.27 -12.86 2.00
C TRP A 64 -5.25 -12.39 0.56
N ARG A 65 -6.11 -11.43 0.24
CA ARG A 65 -6.18 -10.80 -1.09
C ARG A 65 -6.30 -9.29 -0.98
N TRP A 66 -5.91 -8.59 -2.03
CA TRP A 66 -6.23 -7.18 -2.16
C TRP A 66 -7.73 -6.97 -2.37
N ASN A 67 -8.27 -6.00 -1.64
CA ASN A 67 -9.63 -5.55 -1.73
C ASN A 67 -9.63 -4.04 -1.95
N GLN A 68 -10.16 -3.64 -3.10
CA GLN A 68 -10.42 -2.24 -3.40
C GLN A 68 -11.48 -1.67 -2.43
N THR A 69 -11.17 -0.53 -1.81
CA THR A 69 -12.16 0.22 -1.05
C THR A 69 -13.16 0.88 -1.99
N ARG A 70 -14.38 1.18 -1.50
CA ARG A 70 -15.44 1.78 -2.33
C ARG A 70 -15.11 3.19 -2.84
N ALA A 71 -14.16 3.87 -2.21
CA ALA A 71 -13.74 5.20 -2.60
C ALA A 71 -12.81 5.14 -3.81
N LYS A 72 -13.32 5.64 -4.95
CA LYS A 72 -12.53 6.06 -6.09
C LYS A 72 -12.54 7.58 -6.11
N LYS A 73 -11.40 8.19 -6.41
CA LYS A 73 -11.30 9.63 -6.56
C LYS A 73 -10.58 9.96 -7.84
N GLU A 74 -11.04 11.00 -8.51
CA GLU A 74 -10.39 11.51 -9.71
C GLU A 74 -9.75 12.85 -9.40
N VAL A 75 -8.54 13.06 -9.90
CA VAL A 75 -7.84 14.33 -9.82
C VAL A 75 -7.22 14.65 -11.17
N TYR A 76 -7.26 15.92 -11.54
CA TYR A 76 -6.54 16.40 -12.69
C TYR A 76 -5.25 17.07 -12.23
N LEU A 77 -4.10 16.56 -12.71
CA LEU A 77 -2.79 17.11 -12.41
C LEU A 77 -2.37 18.06 -13.53
N GLU A 78 -2.69 19.34 -13.38
CA GLU A 78 -2.48 20.37 -14.41
C GLU A 78 -1.04 20.45 -14.91
N LYS A 79 -0.05 20.44 -14.00
CA LYS A 79 1.39 20.46 -14.35
C LYS A 79 1.79 19.32 -15.30
N TYR A 80 1.14 18.16 -15.18
CA TYR A 80 1.45 16.97 -15.98
C TYR A 80 0.48 16.76 -17.13
N GLN A 81 -0.56 17.59 -17.25
CA GLN A 81 -1.66 17.41 -18.19
C GLN A 81 -2.20 15.97 -18.13
N ALA A 82 -2.48 15.48 -16.92
CA ALA A 82 -2.85 14.09 -16.67
C ALA A 82 -4.11 13.97 -15.81
N GLN A 83 -5.00 13.06 -16.19
CA GLN A 83 -6.11 12.60 -15.36
C GLN A 83 -5.63 11.41 -14.52
N VAL A 84 -5.92 11.45 -13.22
CA VAL A 84 -5.52 10.39 -12.29
C VAL A 84 -6.73 9.83 -11.57
N LEU A 85 -6.91 8.52 -11.65
CA LEU A 85 -7.86 7.79 -10.82
C LEU A 85 -7.12 7.16 -9.64
N LEU A 86 -7.43 7.64 -8.44
CA LEU A 86 -6.94 7.13 -7.18
C LEU A 86 -7.84 6.01 -6.66
N THR A 87 -7.22 4.91 -6.27
CA THR A 87 -7.89 3.79 -5.60
C THR A 87 -7.07 3.33 -4.41
N LYS A 88 -7.72 3.24 -3.25
CA LYS A 88 -7.13 2.61 -2.05
C LYS A 88 -7.46 1.13 -2.02
N LEU A 89 -6.43 0.32 -1.79
CA LEU A 89 -6.46 -1.13 -1.65
C LEU A 89 -6.06 -1.50 -0.22
N ILE A 90 -6.84 -2.39 0.38
CA ILE A 90 -6.54 -2.97 1.70
C ILE A 90 -6.57 -4.48 1.59
N THR A 91 -5.87 -5.15 2.49
CA THR A 91 -5.94 -6.61 2.56
C THR A 91 -7.28 -7.07 3.16
N ARG A 92 -7.74 -8.23 2.71
CA ARG A 92 -8.85 -8.97 3.29
C ARG A 92 -8.43 -10.43 3.43
N LYS A 93 -8.82 -11.05 4.54
CA LYS A 93 -8.66 -12.51 4.73
C LYS A 93 -9.39 -13.26 3.61
N SER A 94 -8.79 -14.31 3.08
CA SER A 94 -9.46 -15.27 2.20
C SER A 94 -9.94 -16.51 2.96
N ALA A 95 -9.38 -16.80 4.13
CA ALA A 95 -9.76 -17.91 5.01
C ALA A 95 -10.06 -17.43 6.44
N PRO A 96 -11.02 -18.04 7.17
CA PRO A 96 -11.42 -17.60 8.51
C PRO A 96 -10.29 -17.62 9.54
N ASP A 97 -9.52 -18.72 9.56
CA ASP A 97 -8.55 -19.03 10.61
C ASP A 97 -7.24 -18.27 10.51
N HIS A 98 -7.01 -17.60 9.38
CA HIS A 98 -5.77 -16.87 9.14
C HIS A 98 -5.93 -15.37 9.37
N ARG A 99 -4.84 -14.71 9.77
CA ARG A 99 -4.78 -13.25 9.86
C ARG A 99 -4.29 -12.69 8.53
N ALA A 100 -4.96 -11.65 8.04
CA ALA A 100 -4.44 -10.86 6.93
C ALA A 100 -3.46 -9.82 7.48
N PRO A 101 -2.32 -9.56 6.79
CA PRO A 101 -1.43 -8.48 7.19
C PRO A 101 -2.17 -7.16 7.03
N ALA A 102 -1.86 -6.14 7.83
CA ALA A 102 -2.60 -4.88 7.79
C ALA A 102 -2.21 -3.99 6.58
N PHE A 103 -1.82 -4.53 5.42
CA PHE A 103 -1.27 -3.69 4.35
C PHE A 103 -2.28 -2.70 3.75
N LYS A 104 -1.76 -1.55 3.32
CA LYS A 104 -2.49 -0.50 2.62
C LYS A 104 -1.67 -0.04 1.43
N LEU A 105 -2.27 -0.17 0.25
CA LEU A 105 -1.65 0.16 -1.02
C LEU A 105 -2.52 1.20 -1.74
N TRP A 106 -1.89 2.21 -2.30
CA TRP A 106 -2.53 3.18 -3.19
C TRP A 106 -2.19 2.84 -4.63
N GLN A 107 -3.21 2.80 -5.48
CA GLN A 107 -3.09 2.65 -6.92
C GLN A 107 -3.51 3.95 -7.59
N PHE A 108 -2.67 4.45 -8.49
CA PHE A 108 -2.93 5.63 -9.30
C PHE A 108 -2.90 5.22 -10.76
N ASN A 109 -4.05 5.24 -11.44
CA ASN A 109 -4.08 5.09 -12.90
C ASN A 109 -3.91 6.48 -13.50
N VAL A 110 -2.78 6.72 -14.15
CA VAL A 110 -2.41 8.01 -14.71
C VAL A 110 -2.57 7.95 -16.22
N THR A 111 -3.50 8.76 -16.74
CA THR A 111 -3.74 8.91 -18.17
C THR A 111 -3.31 10.31 -18.60
N PHE A 112 -2.28 10.39 -19.44
CA PHE A 112 -1.81 11.65 -19.98
C PHE A 112 -2.70 12.11 -21.13
N ILE A 113 -2.96 13.42 -21.22
CA ILE A 113 -3.69 14.02 -22.35
C ILE A 113 -2.80 14.07 -23.60
N SER A 114 -1.48 14.23 -23.41
CA SER A 114 -0.53 14.25 -24.52
C SER A 114 -0.47 12.87 -25.19
N PRO A 115 -0.60 12.79 -26.54
CA PRO A 115 -0.57 11.52 -27.26
C PRO A 115 0.80 10.84 -27.25
N HIS A 116 1.87 11.55 -26.86
CA HIS A 116 3.24 11.02 -26.84
C HIS A 116 3.61 10.31 -25.54
N LYS A 117 2.72 10.30 -24.54
CA LYS A 117 2.95 9.65 -23.25
C LYS A 117 1.99 8.48 -23.07
N GLU A 118 2.56 7.29 -22.89
CA GLU A 118 1.77 6.11 -22.56
C GLU A 118 1.16 6.24 -21.15
N PRO A 119 -0.07 5.75 -20.93
CA PRO A 119 -0.65 5.69 -19.59
C PRO A 119 0.14 4.74 -18.70
N ILE A 120 0.24 5.11 -17.42
CA ILE A 120 0.99 4.36 -16.41
C ILE A 120 0.12 4.05 -15.19
N VAL A 121 0.55 3.07 -14.41
CA VAL A 121 0.00 2.79 -13.09
C VAL A 121 1.11 2.96 -12.07
N VAL A 122 0.87 3.81 -11.08
CA VAL A 122 1.77 3.99 -9.95
C VAL A 122 1.17 3.29 -8.73
N PHE A 123 1.99 2.59 -7.99
CA PHE A 123 1.65 2.04 -6.69
C PHE A 123 2.51 2.67 -5.61
N TRP A 124 1.90 3.04 -4.49
CA TRP A 124 2.61 3.43 -3.28
C TRP A 124 2.08 2.62 -2.09
N CYS A 125 2.98 1.97 -1.37
CA CYS A 125 2.63 1.14 -0.23
C CYS A 125 2.73 1.94 1.08
N GLU A 126 1.63 2.60 1.48
CA GLU A 126 1.58 3.39 2.72
C GLU A 126 1.85 2.54 3.97
N ARG A 127 1.36 1.29 3.98
CA ARG A 127 1.57 0.38 5.10
C ARG A 127 1.88 -0.99 4.56
N GLY A 128 3.08 -1.48 4.85
CA GLY A 128 3.64 -2.67 4.25
C GLY A 128 4.51 -3.47 5.22
N ARG A 129 5.29 -4.40 4.67
CA ARG A 129 6.41 -5.04 5.36
C ARG A 129 7.52 -4.00 5.55
N GLU A 130 8.09 -3.91 6.75
CA GLU A 130 9.28 -3.09 7.00
C GLU A 130 10.45 -3.66 6.20
N ASN A 131 11.30 -2.79 5.66
CA ASN A 131 12.54 -3.28 5.04
C ASN A 131 13.46 -3.82 6.15
N ASP A 132 14.21 -4.89 5.90
CA ASP A 132 15.05 -5.53 6.93
C ASP A 132 16.06 -4.54 7.54
N LEU A 133 16.47 -3.53 6.75
CA LEU A 133 17.32 -2.41 7.19
C LEU A 133 16.63 -1.48 8.20
N GLU A 134 15.33 -1.23 8.03
CA GLU A 134 14.55 -0.38 8.96
C GLU A 134 14.15 -1.15 10.22
N ALA A 135 13.87 -2.46 10.10
CA ALA A 135 13.60 -3.32 11.24
C ALA A 135 14.79 -3.38 12.21
N ALA A 136 16.02 -3.42 11.67
CA ALA A 136 17.27 -3.42 12.44
C ALA A 136 17.60 -2.05 13.05
N ALA A 137 17.12 -0.95 12.47
CA ALA A 137 17.35 0.41 12.96
C ALA A 137 16.42 0.82 14.11
N ARG A 138 15.37 0.06 14.39
CA ARG A 138 14.51 0.33 15.55
C ARG A 138 15.22 -0.12 16.83
N PRO A 139 15.45 0.77 17.81
CA PRO A 139 15.97 0.34 19.11
C PRO A 139 14.98 -0.64 19.75
N ALA A 140 15.50 -1.75 20.25
CA ALA A 140 14.70 -2.86 20.79
C ALA A 140 13.93 -2.52 22.09
N ASP A 141 14.09 -1.31 22.64
CA ASP A 141 13.77 -0.99 24.03
C ASP A 141 12.51 -0.13 24.26
N LEU A 142 11.55 -0.09 23.33
CA LEU A 142 10.28 0.62 23.55
C LEU A 142 9.05 -0.29 23.50
N ASP A 143 9.08 -1.40 24.24
CA ASP A 143 7.86 -2.13 24.57
C ASP A 143 7.83 -2.55 26.05
N PRO A 144 7.33 -1.70 26.99
CA PRO A 144 7.31 -2.03 28.42
C PRO A 144 6.20 -3.01 28.83
N LEU A 145 5.40 -3.56 27.91
CA LEU A 145 4.18 -4.29 28.27
C LEU A 145 4.14 -5.78 27.88
N PHE A 146 5.23 -6.36 27.37
CA PHE A 146 5.33 -7.82 27.28
C PHE A 146 5.96 -8.39 28.55
N GLN A 147 5.25 -8.30 29.68
CA GLN A 147 5.56 -9.16 30.82
C GLN A 147 5.03 -10.57 30.52
N PRO A 148 5.87 -11.61 30.40
CA PRO A 148 5.39 -12.98 30.33
C PRO A 148 4.64 -13.29 31.62
N GLN A 149 3.35 -13.64 31.52
CA GLN A 149 2.61 -14.09 32.69
C GLN A 149 3.18 -15.43 33.16
N PRO A 150 3.47 -15.59 34.47
CA PRO A 150 3.92 -16.85 35.00
C PRO A 150 2.82 -17.91 34.84
N ASN A 151 3.23 -18.97 34.19
CA ASN A 151 2.55 -20.22 33.94
C ASN A 151 1.91 -20.72 35.24
N LYS A 152 0.59 -20.91 35.25
CA LYS A 152 -0.11 -21.57 36.37
C LYS A 152 0.40 -23.00 36.48
N ALA A 153 1.15 -23.26 37.54
CA ALA A 153 1.57 -24.59 37.96
C ALA A 153 0.35 -25.46 38.32
N GLU A 154 0.51 -26.74 38.01
CA GLU A 154 -0.39 -27.85 38.29
C GLU A 154 -0.80 -27.90 39.77
N ILE A 155 -2.10 -28.08 40.03
CA ILE A 155 -2.60 -28.47 41.35
C ILE A 155 -2.68 -30.00 41.36
N SER A 156 -1.71 -30.64 41.99
CA SER A 156 -1.80 -32.05 42.41
C SER A 156 -2.55 -32.13 43.74
N TYR A 157 -3.70 -32.83 43.78
CA TYR A 157 -4.34 -33.21 45.03
C TYR A 157 -3.82 -34.58 45.48
N ILE A 158 -2.98 -34.60 46.53
CA ILE A 158 -2.76 -35.79 47.36
C ILE A 158 -2.64 -35.33 48.81
N CYS A 159 -3.56 -35.80 49.66
CA CYS A 159 -3.39 -36.21 51.07
C CYS A 159 -4.77 -36.75 51.52
N ASN A 160 -4.87 -38.07 51.68
CA ASN A 160 -4.75 -38.83 52.94
C ASN A 160 -5.91 -38.61 53.90
#